data_AF-A0A353U0G9-F1
#
_entry.id   AF-A0A353U0G9-F1
#
_cell.length_a   1.000
_cell.length_b   1.000
_cell.length_c   1.000
_cell.angle_alpha   90.00
_cell.angle_beta   90.00
_cell.angle_gamma   90.00
#
_symmetry.space_group_name_H-M   'P 1'
#
loop_
_entity.id
_entity.type
_entity.pdbx_description
1 polymer ?
#
loop_
_entity_poly.entity_id
_entity_poly.type
_entity_poly.pdbx_seq_one_letter_code
_entity_poly.pdbx_strand_id
1 'polypeptide(L)'
;IIIGVLEEKGTNTFGQDQDNIVLAPYTTVQKRILAINYLQNIYVSAINESASAMAVAEVESILRSNTRLVSEGQDQFQVRSQQELISMFSSTSQMLTVLLAAIAGISLLVGGIGIMNIMFVSVTERTREIGLRMAVGGKGRNIMTQFLMEAVIVSVGGGILGVLLGVGISSLIGTFASWPISVSESAIILSFVVCTVIGIFFGWYPARKASALDPIEALRYE
;
A
#
# COMPACT_ATOMS: atom_id res chain seq x y z
N ILE A 1 -46.64 14.94 8.22
CA ILE A 1 -45.78 16.08 7.79
C ILE A 1 -44.40 15.52 7.54
N ILE A 2 -43.85 15.74 6.36
CA ILE A 2 -42.46 15.38 6.01
C ILE A 2 -41.62 16.61 6.34
N ILE A 3 -40.57 16.44 7.14
CA ILE A 3 -39.73 17.54 7.66
C ILE A 3 -38.38 17.69 6.94
N GLY A 4 -38.04 16.74 6.06
CA GLY A 4 -36.80 16.74 5.28
C GLY A 4 -36.69 15.50 4.42
N VAL A 5 -35.75 15.53 3.48
CA VAL A 5 -35.37 14.41 2.60
C VAL A 5 -33.86 14.23 2.74
N LEU A 6 -33.41 12.98 2.75
CA LEU A 6 -31.99 12.64 2.81
C LEU A 6 -31.35 12.82 1.42
N GLU A 7 -30.04 13.04 1.39
CA GLU A 7 -29.27 12.99 0.14
C GLU A 7 -29.14 11.54 -0.34
N GLU A 8 -29.21 11.34 -1.66
CA GLU A 8 -29.12 10.03 -2.30
C GLU A 8 -27.74 9.40 -2.05
N LYS A 9 -27.71 8.16 -1.57
CA LYS A 9 -26.49 7.39 -1.31
C LYS A 9 -26.35 6.18 -2.23
N GLY A 10 -27.43 5.72 -2.84
CA GLY A 10 -27.43 4.52 -3.67
C GLY A 10 -27.31 3.22 -2.86
N THR A 11 -27.16 2.13 -3.59
CA THR A 11 -26.97 0.80 -3.03
C THR A 11 -25.57 0.64 -2.44
N ASN A 12 -25.46 0.17 -1.19
CA ASN A 12 -24.15 -0.12 -0.60
C ASN A 12 -23.45 -1.32 -1.29
N THR A 13 -22.18 -1.55 -0.99
CA THR A 13 -21.37 -2.66 -1.53
C THR A 13 -21.97 -4.07 -1.24
N PHE A 14 -22.91 -4.16 -0.30
CA PHE A 14 -23.62 -5.39 0.05
C PHE A 14 -25.00 -5.54 -0.62
N GLY A 15 -25.34 -4.66 -1.58
CA GLY A 15 -26.60 -4.75 -2.32
C GLY A 15 -27.82 -4.21 -1.56
N GLN A 16 -27.63 -3.55 -0.41
CA GLN A 16 -28.73 -2.93 0.33
C GLN A 16 -28.98 -1.52 -0.17
N ASP A 17 -30.23 -1.26 -0.54
CA ASP A 17 -30.74 0.05 -0.92
C ASP A 17 -30.76 0.97 0.31
N GLN A 18 -30.06 2.10 0.24
CA GLN A 18 -30.03 3.12 1.31
C GLN A 18 -30.97 4.30 1.06
N ASP A 19 -31.65 4.34 -0.09
CA ASP A 19 -32.46 5.46 -0.52
C ASP A 19 -33.94 5.24 -0.21
N ASN A 20 -34.40 3.99 -0.22
CA ASN A 20 -35.77 3.61 0.16
C ASN A 20 -35.94 3.44 1.68
N ILE A 21 -35.56 4.44 2.47
CA ILE A 21 -35.70 4.45 3.93
C ILE A 21 -36.54 5.63 4.43
N VAL A 22 -37.35 5.39 5.46
CA VAL A 22 -38.14 6.44 6.13
C VAL A 22 -37.71 6.53 7.59
N LEU A 23 -37.26 7.72 7.99
CA LEU A 23 -36.86 8.01 9.37
C LEU A 23 -37.95 8.77 10.10
N ALA A 24 -38.31 8.29 11.29
CA ALA A 24 -39.29 8.92 12.16
C ALA A 24 -38.87 8.77 13.64
N PRO A 25 -39.33 9.66 14.55
CA PRO A 25 -39.00 9.56 15.96
C PRO A 25 -39.39 8.19 16.55
N TYR A 26 -38.46 7.57 17.29
CA TYR A 26 -38.63 6.20 17.80
C TYR A 26 -39.91 6.04 18.63
N THR A 27 -40.28 7.04 19.43
CA THR A 27 -41.49 7.04 20.26
C THR A 27 -42.77 6.91 19.45
N THR A 28 -42.82 7.52 18.26
CA THR A 28 -43.99 7.50 17.39
C THR A 28 -44.13 6.15 16.71
N VAL A 29 -43.02 5.62 16.16
CA VAL A 29 -42.99 4.32 15.50
C VAL A 29 -43.34 3.21 16.50
N GLN A 30 -42.77 3.27 17.69
CA GLN A 30 -42.97 2.28 18.74
C GLN A 30 -44.44 2.21 19.20
N LYS A 31 -45.05 3.36 19.52
CA LYS A 31 -46.42 3.40 20.09
C LYS A 31 -47.53 3.31 19.05
N ARG A 32 -47.36 3.94 17.88
CA ARG A 32 -48.45 4.09 16.89
C ARG A 32 -48.38 3.15 15.71
N ILE A 33 -47.20 2.61 15.39
CA ILE A 33 -47.02 1.76 14.20
C ILE A 33 -46.81 0.31 14.61
N LEU A 34 -45.77 0.04 15.41
CA LEU A 34 -45.36 -1.33 15.74
C LEU A 34 -46.04 -1.90 17.00
N ALA A 35 -46.56 -1.03 17.87
CA ALA A 35 -47.17 -1.40 19.17
C ALA A 35 -46.25 -2.28 20.06
N ILE A 36 -44.93 -2.04 20.01
CA ILE A 36 -43.92 -2.75 20.80
C ILE A 36 -43.46 -1.90 21.99
N ASN A 37 -42.88 -2.52 23.03
CA ASN A 37 -42.36 -1.82 24.22
C ASN A 37 -40.84 -2.02 24.44
N TYR A 38 -40.14 -2.62 23.48
CA TYR A 38 -38.69 -2.84 23.49
C TYR A 38 -38.00 -2.12 22.33
N LEU A 39 -36.69 -1.88 22.46
CA LEU A 39 -35.83 -1.36 21.39
C LEU A 39 -35.09 -2.53 20.75
N GLN A 40 -34.98 -2.52 19.41
CA GLN A 40 -34.26 -3.56 18.67
C GLN A 40 -32.75 -3.34 18.68
N ASN A 41 -32.30 -2.10 18.44
CA ASN A 41 -30.88 -1.72 18.40
C ASN A 41 -30.68 -0.38 19.13
N ILE A 42 -29.55 -0.24 19.83
CA ILE A 42 -29.11 1.01 20.43
C ILE A 42 -27.71 1.29 19.92
N TYR A 43 -27.53 2.44 19.26
CA TYR A 43 -26.23 2.89 18.78
C TYR A 43 -25.59 3.78 19.85
N VAL A 44 -24.37 3.46 20.24
CA VAL A 44 -23.58 4.21 21.22
C VAL A 44 -22.26 4.59 20.57
N SER A 45 -21.88 5.87 20.68
CA SER A 45 -20.58 6.35 20.19
C SER A 45 -19.58 6.39 21.33
N ALA A 46 -18.44 5.76 21.14
CA ALA A 46 -17.30 5.95 22.04
C ALA A 46 -16.68 7.34 21.84
N ILE A 47 -15.96 7.83 22.86
CA ILE A 47 -15.27 9.13 22.84
C ILE A 47 -14.07 9.09 21.87
N ASN A 48 -13.37 7.97 21.81
CA ASN A 48 -12.23 7.74 20.91
C ASN A 48 -12.09 6.25 20.57
N GLU A 49 -11.28 5.94 19.55
CA GLU A 49 -11.06 4.56 19.07
C GLU A 49 -10.46 3.66 20.17
N SER A 50 -9.49 4.17 20.93
CA SER A 50 -8.82 3.45 22.02
C SER A 50 -9.75 3.08 23.18
N ALA A 51 -10.81 3.86 23.42
CA ALA A 51 -11.78 3.61 24.46
C ALA A 51 -12.94 2.74 23.98
N SER A 52 -13.01 2.35 22.71
CA SER A 52 -14.13 1.54 22.20
C SER A 52 -14.26 0.20 22.93
N ALA A 53 -13.14 -0.48 23.19
CA ALA A 53 -13.14 -1.75 23.93
C ALA A 53 -13.59 -1.58 25.38
N MET A 54 -13.14 -0.52 26.05
CA MET A 54 -13.57 -0.20 27.42
C MET A 54 -15.05 0.20 27.47
N ALA A 55 -15.52 0.97 26.49
CA ALA A 55 -16.92 1.38 26.38
C ALA A 55 -17.84 0.17 26.17
N VAL A 56 -17.42 -0.83 25.39
CA VAL A 56 -18.16 -2.10 25.24
C VAL A 56 -18.28 -2.80 26.59
N ALA A 57 -17.18 -2.96 27.31
CA ALA A 57 -17.19 -3.61 28.63
C ALA A 57 -18.04 -2.85 29.65
N GLU A 58 -18.01 -1.51 29.63
CA GLU A 58 -18.82 -0.67 30.51
C GLU A 58 -20.31 -0.78 30.17
N VAL A 59 -20.67 -0.74 28.88
CA VAL A 59 -22.06 -0.93 28.43
C VAL A 59 -22.56 -2.32 28.80
N GLU A 60 -21.76 -3.37 28.60
CA GLU A 60 -22.11 -4.73 29.04
C GLU A 60 -22.33 -4.79 30.55
N SER A 61 -21.46 -4.17 31.35
CA SER A 61 -21.62 -4.12 32.81
C SER A 61 -22.91 -3.40 33.23
N ILE A 62 -23.23 -2.27 32.60
CA ILE A 62 -24.46 -1.52 32.87
C ILE A 62 -25.69 -2.35 32.49
N LEU A 63 -25.68 -3.00 31.32
CA LEU A 63 -26.79 -3.84 30.86
C LEU A 63 -26.97 -5.09 31.73
N ARG A 64 -25.89 -5.72 32.19
CA ARG A 64 -25.94 -6.85 33.14
C ARG A 64 -26.48 -6.47 34.51
N SER A 65 -26.22 -5.24 34.96
CA SER A 65 -26.77 -4.74 36.23
C SER A 65 -28.30 -4.62 36.20
N ASN A 66 -28.90 -4.60 35.00
CA ASN A 66 -30.35 -4.55 34.83
C ASN A 66 -30.95 -5.96 34.87
N THR A 67 -31.56 -6.31 36.00
CA THR A 67 -32.13 -7.63 36.29
C THR A 67 -33.22 -8.09 35.31
N ARG A 68 -33.77 -7.18 34.48
CA ARG A 68 -34.76 -7.51 33.44
C ARG A 68 -34.15 -8.08 32.16
N LEU A 69 -32.85 -7.87 31.94
CA LEU A 69 -32.13 -8.29 30.74
C LEU A 69 -31.34 -9.59 30.93
N VAL A 70 -31.26 -10.05 32.18
CA VAL A 70 -30.61 -11.29 32.59
C VAL A 70 -31.70 -12.23 33.11
N SER A 71 -32.16 -13.14 32.26
CA SER A 71 -33.11 -14.19 32.64
C SER A 71 -32.40 -15.54 32.57
N GLU A 72 -32.51 -16.35 33.63
CA GLU A 72 -31.95 -17.72 33.69
C GLU A 72 -30.43 -17.82 33.43
N GLY A 73 -29.67 -16.77 33.77
CA GLY A 73 -28.21 -16.76 33.61
C GLY A 73 -27.73 -16.62 32.15
N GLN A 74 -28.64 -16.32 31.22
CA GLN A 74 -28.31 -15.99 29.83
C GLN A 74 -28.58 -14.51 29.55
N ASP A 75 -27.63 -13.85 28.88
CA ASP A 75 -27.74 -12.46 28.46
C ASP A 75 -28.72 -12.35 27.27
N GLN A 76 -29.80 -11.57 27.41
CA GLN A 76 -30.75 -11.31 26.30
C GLN A 76 -30.33 -10.16 25.37
N PHE A 77 -29.07 -9.74 25.45
CA PHE A 77 -28.52 -8.64 24.67
C PHE A 77 -27.20 -9.07 24.04
N GLN A 78 -26.87 -8.45 22.91
CA GLN A 78 -25.58 -8.61 22.27
C GLN A 78 -24.98 -7.23 22.01
N VAL A 79 -23.82 -6.96 22.59
CA VAL A 79 -23.04 -5.76 22.27
C VAL A 79 -22.08 -6.13 21.16
N ARG A 80 -22.17 -5.44 20.02
CA ARG A 80 -21.21 -5.58 18.93
C ARG A 80 -20.47 -4.26 18.75
N SER A 81 -19.14 -4.33 18.72
CA SER A 81 -18.32 -3.19 18.39
C SER A 81 -18.14 -3.10 16.88
N GLN A 82 -18.32 -1.91 16.31
CA GLN A 82 -17.92 -1.65 14.93
C GLN A 82 -16.39 -1.79 14.75
N GLN A 83 -15.62 -1.75 15.84
CA GLN A 83 -14.17 -1.93 15.83
C GLN A 83 -13.76 -3.31 15.29
N GLU A 84 -14.54 -4.35 15.57
CA GLU A 84 -14.23 -5.70 15.07
C GLU A 84 -14.31 -5.73 13.54
N LEU A 85 -15.36 -5.15 12.97
CA LEU A 85 -15.51 -5.01 11.51
C LEU A 85 -14.37 -4.16 10.91
N ILE A 86 -14.06 -3.00 11.51
CA ILE A 86 -12.97 -2.12 11.05
C ILE A 86 -11.62 -2.85 11.11
N SER A 87 -11.35 -3.60 12.19
CA SER A 87 -10.12 -4.35 12.38
C SER A 87 -9.97 -5.48 11.36
N MET A 88 -11.06 -6.17 10.99
CA MET A 88 -11.05 -7.18 9.94
C MET A 88 -10.72 -6.58 8.57
N PHE A 89 -11.36 -5.46 8.21
CA PHE A 89 -11.06 -4.74 6.96
C PHE A 89 -9.62 -4.22 6.93
N SER A 90 -9.16 -3.63 8.03
CA SER A 90 -7.78 -3.13 8.19
C SER A 90 -6.77 -4.27 8.05
N SER A 91 -6.99 -5.40 8.73
CA SER A 91 -6.11 -6.58 8.66
C SER A 91 -6.05 -7.16 7.25
N THR A 92 -7.19 -7.26 6.57
CA THR A 92 -7.26 -7.75 5.19
C THR A 92 -6.55 -6.80 4.23
N SER A 93 -6.77 -5.49 4.38
CA SER A 93 -6.10 -4.46 3.59
C SER A 93 -4.59 -4.52 3.80
N GLN A 94 -4.12 -4.60 5.04
CA GLN A 94 -2.70 -4.72 5.37
C GLN A 94 -2.08 -5.99 4.79
N MET A 95 -2.77 -7.13 4.84
CA MET A 95 -2.31 -8.38 4.24
C MET A 95 -2.15 -8.24 2.72
N LEU A 96 -3.12 -7.64 2.03
CA LEU A 96 -3.04 -7.35 0.60
C LEU A 96 -1.89 -6.38 0.28
N THR A 97 -1.70 -5.33 1.09
CA THR A 97 -0.56 -4.41 0.95
C THR A 97 0.78 -5.13 1.07
N VAL A 98 0.95 -6.00 2.07
CA VAL A 98 2.17 -6.77 2.27
C VAL A 98 2.42 -7.72 1.09
N LEU A 99 1.38 -8.39 0.60
CA LEU A 99 1.47 -9.27 -0.56
C LEU A 99 1.90 -8.50 -1.81
N LEU A 100 1.27 -7.36 -2.09
CA LEU A 100 1.64 -6.51 -3.24
C LEU A 100 3.06 -5.96 -3.10
N ALA A 101 3.47 -5.56 -1.90
CA ALA A 101 4.83 -5.12 -1.63
C ALA A 101 5.86 -6.24 -1.84
N ALA A 102 5.53 -7.48 -1.46
CA ALA A 102 6.38 -8.64 -1.70
C ALA A 102 6.53 -8.94 -3.20
N ILE A 103 5.43 -8.92 -3.96
CA ILE A 103 5.46 -9.11 -5.42
C ILE A 103 6.29 -7.99 -6.06
N ALA A 104 6.05 -6.73 -5.69
CA ALA A 104 6.82 -5.59 -6.17
C ALA A 104 8.31 -5.75 -5.86
N GLY A 105 8.67 -6.19 -4.65
CA GLY A 105 10.05 -6.48 -4.25
C GLY A 105 10.71 -7.58 -5.09
N ILE A 106 9.99 -8.66 -5.40
CA ILE A 106 10.47 -9.74 -6.28
C ILE A 106 10.67 -9.21 -7.70
N SER A 107 9.70 -8.49 -8.27
CA SER A 107 9.81 -7.88 -9.60
C SER A 107 11.01 -6.95 -9.70
N LEU A 108 11.28 -6.24 -8.61
CA LEU A 108 12.37 -5.31 -8.49
C LEU A 108 13.74 -6.00 -8.37
N LEU A 109 13.83 -7.15 -7.68
CA LEU A 109 15.02 -8.01 -7.72
C LEU A 109 15.29 -8.53 -9.14
N VAL A 110 14.26 -9.02 -9.83
CA VAL A 110 14.38 -9.51 -11.22
C VAL A 110 14.84 -8.37 -12.14
N GLY A 111 14.27 -7.17 -11.98
CA GLY A 111 14.72 -5.97 -12.69
C GLY A 111 16.18 -5.62 -12.41
N GLY A 112 16.61 -5.71 -11.14
CA GLY A 112 18.00 -5.50 -10.72
C GLY A 112 18.97 -6.48 -11.37
N ILE A 113 18.60 -7.78 -11.45
CA ILE A 113 19.38 -8.79 -12.17
C ILE A 113 19.51 -8.43 -13.65
N GLY A 114 18.45 -7.88 -14.26
CA GLY A 114 18.49 -7.35 -15.63
C GLY A 114 19.54 -6.26 -15.82
N ILE A 115 19.58 -5.28 -14.90
CA ILE A 115 20.58 -4.20 -14.91
C ILE A 115 21.99 -4.79 -14.81
N MET A 116 22.21 -5.72 -13.87
CA MET A 116 23.49 -6.40 -13.72
C MET A 116 23.94 -7.09 -15.00
N ASN A 117 23.03 -7.80 -15.68
CA ASN A 117 23.37 -8.53 -16.91
C ASN A 117 23.72 -7.59 -18.06
N ILE A 118 22.93 -6.54 -18.27
CA ILE A 118 23.21 -5.52 -19.29
C ILE A 118 24.58 -4.88 -19.02
N MET A 119 24.88 -4.54 -17.77
CA MET A 119 26.17 -3.99 -17.38
C MET A 119 27.32 -4.98 -17.60
N PHE A 120 27.11 -6.27 -17.30
CA PHE A 120 28.12 -7.30 -17.53
C PHE A 120 28.46 -7.41 -19.02
N VAL A 121 27.45 -7.47 -19.89
CA VAL A 121 27.62 -7.50 -21.34
C VAL A 121 28.32 -6.24 -21.85
N SER A 122 27.91 -5.06 -21.38
CA SER A 122 28.53 -3.79 -21.77
C SER A 122 30.01 -3.71 -21.39
N VAL A 123 30.39 -4.22 -20.21
CA VAL A 123 31.80 -4.30 -19.80
C VAL A 123 32.56 -5.24 -20.72
N THR A 124 32.00 -6.39 -21.08
CA THR A 124 32.67 -7.35 -21.98
C THR A 124 32.85 -6.80 -23.39
N GLU A 125 31.86 -6.09 -23.94
CA GLU A 125 31.96 -5.45 -25.26
C GLU A 125 32.98 -4.31 -25.27
N ARG A 126 33.07 -3.54 -24.19
CA ARG A 126 33.99 -2.40 -24.04
C ARG A 126 35.34 -2.79 -23.42
N THR A 127 35.67 -4.08 -23.27
CA THR A 127 36.89 -4.56 -22.60
C THR A 127 38.16 -3.92 -23.17
N ARG A 128 38.30 -3.89 -24.50
CA ARG A 128 39.46 -3.32 -25.18
C ARG A 128 39.61 -1.81 -24.96
N GLU A 129 38.50 -1.07 -24.93
CA GLU A 129 38.46 0.36 -24.65
C GLU A 129 38.89 0.65 -23.20
N ILE A 130 38.41 -0.16 -22.24
CA ILE A 130 38.78 -0.07 -20.83
C ILE A 130 40.28 -0.35 -20.66
N GLY A 131 40.80 -1.39 -21.32
CA GLY A 131 42.23 -1.73 -21.33
C GLY A 131 43.10 -0.59 -21.86
N LEU A 132 42.69 0.04 -22.96
CA LEU A 132 43.37 1.20 -23.53
C LEU A 132 43.39 2.39 -22.55
N ARG A 133 42.27 2.70 -21.90
CA ARG A 133 42.19 3.78 -20.89
C ARG A 133 43.11 3.53 -19.71
N MET A 134 43.23 2.29 -19.25
CA MET A 134 44.11 1.95 -18.13
C MET A 134 45.59 1.95 -18.55
N ALA A 135 45.92 1.51 -19.77
CA ALA A 135 47.29 1.52 -20.30
C ALA A 135 47.86 2.94 -20.45
N VAL A 136 47.01 3.95 -20.71
CA VAL A 136 47.39 5.37 -20.79
C VAL A 136 47.45 6.03 -19.39
N GLY A 137 47.23 5.28 -18.31
CA GLY A 137 47.36 5.75 -16.92
C GLY A 137 46.04 6.00 -16.18
N GLY A 138 44.91 5.59 -16.74
CA GLY A 138 43.62 5.64 -16.07
C GLY A 138 43.57 4.73 -14.83
N LYS A 139 43.19 5.28 -13.68
CA LYS A 139 43.01 4.49 -12.45
C LYS A 139 41.74 3.64 -12.56
N GLY A 140 41.78 2.37 -12.14
CA GLY A 140 40.60 1.49 -12.08
C GLY A 140 39.41 2.10 -11.34
N ARG A 141 39.66 2.95 -10.32
CA ARG A 141 38.61 3.69 -9.62
C ARG A 141 37.78 4.60 -10.53
N ASN A 142 38.40 5.22 -11.55
CA ASN A 142 37.70 6.07 -12.50
C ASN A 142 36.76 5.25 -13.38
N ILE A 143 37.20 4.06 -13.80
CA ILE A 143 36.39 3.10 -14.55
C ILE A 143 35.21 2.61 -13.70
N MET A 144 35.47 2.28 -12.43
CA MET A 144 34.41 1.87 -11.50
C MET A 144 33.35 2.96 -11.33
N THR A 145 33.76 4.21 -11.12
CA THR A 145 32.80 5.33 -10.97
C THR A 145 32.04 5.61 -12.26
N GLN A 146 32.66 5.43 -13.43
CA GLN A 146 31.99 5.61 -14.72
C GLN A 146 30.85 4.60 -14.89
N PHE A 147 31.13 3.30 -14.73
CA PHE A 147 30.13 2.26 -14.88
C PHE A 147 29.06 2.33 -13.78
N LEU A 148 29.44 2.70 -12.54
CA LEU A 148 28.46 2.89 -11.48
C LEU A 148 27.52 4.06 -11.77
N MET A 149 28.04 5.17 -12.31
CA MET A 149 27.22 6.29 -12.75
C MET A 149 26.29 5.91 -13.92
N GLU A 150 26.76 5.11 -14.88
CA GLU A 150 25.92 4.58 -15.97
C GLU A 150 24.76 3.75 -15.41
N ALA A 151 25.03 2.85 -14.45
CA ALA A 151 23.99 2.07 -13.78
C ALA A 151 22.99 2.94 -12.99
N VAL A 152 23.48 3.97 -12.27
CA VAL A 152 22.62 4.91 -11.54
C VAL A 152 21.74 5.72 -12.49
N ILE A 153 22.28 6.22 -13.60
CA ILE A 153 21.52 7.00 -14.60
C ILE A 153 20.42 6.13 -15.21
N VAL A 154 20.71 4.87 -15.56
CA VAL A 154 19.71 3.92 -16.07
C VAL A 154 18.63 3.65 -15.02
N SER A 155 19.02 3.47 -13.76
CA SER A 155 18.09 3.15 -12.66
C SER A 155 17.20 4.34 -12.29
N VAL A 156 17.77 5.54 -12.22
CA VAL A 156 17.01 6.78 -11.97
C VAL A 156 16.10 7.09 -13.16
N GLY A 157 16.59 6.96 -14.40
CA GLY A 157 15.78 7.15 -15.60
C GLY A 157 14.60 6.18 -15.67
N GLY A 158 14.84 4.90 -15.37
CA GLY A 158 13.79 3.89 -15.22
C GLY A 158 12.83 4.22 -14.07
N GLY A 159 13.33 4.73 -12.94
CA GLY A 159 12.52 5.18 -11.81
C GLY A 159 11.59 6.34 -12.16
N ILE A 160 12.09 7.37 -12.86
CA ILE A 160 11.28 8.50 -13.34
C ILE A 160 10.16 7.99 -14.25
N LEU A 161 10.50 7.16 -15.25
CA LEU A 161 9.52 6.58 -16.16
C LEU A 161 8.51 5.70 -15.42
N GLY A 162 8.96 4.89 -14.47
CA GLY A 162 8.09 4.05 -13.64
C GLY A 162 7.10 4.85 -12.80
N VAL A 163 7.55 5.95 -12.18
CA VAL A 163 6.66 6.86 -11.43
C VAL A 163 5.65 7.53 -12.36
N LEU A 164 6.09 8.05 -13.52
CA LEU A 164 5.18 8.68 -14.48
C LEU A 164 4.12 7.71 -15.00
N LEU A 165 4.52 6.49 -15.35
CA LEU A 165 3.59 5.44 -15.78
C LEU A 165 2.68 5.00 -14.64
N GLY A 166 3.21 4.84 -13.43
CA GLY A 166 2.42 4.46 -12.25
C GLY A 166 1.34 5.49 -11.91
N VAL A 167 1.69 6.78 -11.89
CA VAL A 167 0.75 7.88 -11.65
C VAL A 167 -0.25 8.01 -12.79
N GLY A 168 0.20 7.85 -14.04
CA GLY A 168 -0.65 7.91 -15.23
C GLY A 168 -1.69 6.79 -15.25
N ILE A 169 -1.27 5.55 -15.04
CA ILE A 169 -2.17 4.38 -14.96
C ILE A 169 -3.13 4.53 -13.79
N SER A 170 -2.64 4.96 -12.62
CA SER A 170 -3.48 5.17 -11.44
C SER A 170 -4.55 6.21 -11.73
N SER A 171 -4.19 7.37 -12.28
CA SER A 171 -5.16 8.42 -12.64
C SER A 171 -6.21 7.93 -13.65
N LEU A 172 -5.81 7.11 -14.62
CA LEU A 172 -6.71 6.56 -15.64
C LEU A 172 -7.69 5.55 -15.02
N ILE A 173 -7.23 4.70 -14.11
CA ILE A 173 -8.12 3.80 -13.37
C ILE A 173 -9.08 4.59 -12.49
N GLY A 174 -8.61 5.68 -11.86
CA GLY A 174 -9.45 6.54 -11.02
C GLY A 174 -10.62 7.14 -11.77
N THR A 175 -10.41 7.59 -13.02
CA THR A 175 -11.48 8.17 -13.84
C THR A 175 -12.45 7.11 -14.37
N PHE A 176 -11.96 5.94 -14.80
CA PHE A 176 -12.82 4.88 -15.35
C PHE A 176 -13.59 4.09 -14.28
N ALA A 177 -12.98 3.84 -13.12
CA ALA A 177 -13.56 3.00 -12.06
C ALA A 177 -14.19 3.82 -10.92
N SER A 178 -14.08 5.16 -10.92
CA SER A 178 -14.52 6.04 -9.83
C SER A 178 -13.95 5.64 -8.45
N TRP A 179 -12.74 5.06 -8.44
CA TRP A 179 -12.07 4.66 -7.21
C TRP A 179 -11.29 5.84 -6.62
N PRO A 180 -11.37 6.08 -5.29
CA PRO A 180 -10.61 7.12 -4.63
C PRO A 180 -9.13 6.73 -4.59
N ILE A 181 -8.37 7.21 -5.57
CA ILE A 181 -6.93 6.97 -5.67
C ILE A 181 -6.20 8.13 -5.00
N SER A 182 -5.35 7.79 -4.03
CA SER A 182 -4.44 8.74 -3.39
C SER A 182 -3.00 8.29 -3.65
N VAL A 183 -2.23 9.17 -4.29
CA VAL A 183 -0.79 8.96 -4.48
C VAL A 183 -0.06 9.72 -3.38
N SER A 184 0.62 8.98 -2.50
CA SER A 184 1.40 9.60 -1.43
C SER A 184 2.74 10.13 -1.95
N GLU A 185 3.07 11.37 -1.61
CA GLU A 185 4.38 11.97 -1.91
C GLU A 185 5.53 11.16 -1.29
N SER A 186 5.32 10.59 -0.09
CA SER A 186 6.31 9.75 0.58
C SER A 186 6.61 8.46 -0.20
N ALA A 187 5.61 7.90 -0.89
CA ALA A 187 5.78 6.69 -1.71
C ALA A 187 6.60 6.98 -2.97
N ILE A 188 6.45 8.17 -3.56
CA ILE A 188 7.25 8.62 -4.71
C ILE A 188 8.71 8.77 -4.29
N ILE A 189 8.99 9.45 -3.18
CA ILE A 189 10.36 9.63 -2.69
C ILE A 189 10.98 8.26 -2.36
N LEU A 190 10.22 7.39 -1.69
CA LEU A 190 10.68 6.04 -1.36
C LEU A 190 11.02 5.22 -2.61
N SER A 191 10.22 5.30 -3.68
CA SER A 191 10.50 4.57 -4.92
C SER A 191 11.81 5.03 -5.57
N PHE A 192 12.10 6.33 -5.59
CA PHE A 192 13.37 6.86 -6.09
C PHE A 192 14.58 6.38 -5.28
N VAL A 193 14.47 6.40 -3.95
CA VAL A 193 15.52 5.91 -3.05
C VAL A 193 15.77 4.42 -3.31
N VAL A 194 14.70 3.63 -3.37
CA VAL A 194 14.78 2.19 -3.63
C VAL A 194 15.43 1.92 -4.99
N CYS A 195 14.96 2.53 -6.07
CA CYS A 195 15.54 2.41 -7.42
C CYS A 195 17.04 2.75 -7.45
N THR A 196 17.44 3.81 -6.76
CA THR A 196 18.85 4.23 -6.69
C THR A 196 19.71 3.19 -5.95
N VAL A 197 19.24 2.70 -4.79
CA VAL A 197 19.94 1.68 -4.00
C VAL A 197 20.15 0.40 -4.81
N ILE A 198 19.13 -0.04 -5.55
CA ILE A 198 19.21 -1.25 -6.38
C ILE A 198 20.17 -1.05 -7.55
N GLY A 199 20.10 0.10 -8.22
CA GLY A 199 21.01 0.44 -9.30
C GLY A 199 22.47 0.39 -8.85
N ILE A 200 22.76 0.96 -7.68
CA ILE A 200 24.09 0.90 -7.07
C ILE A 200 24.46 -0.55 -6.73
N PHE A 201 23.58 -1.28 -6.06
CA PHE A 201 23.85 -2.64 -5.58
C PHE A 201 24.14 -3.61 -6.74
N PHE A 202 23.28 -3.64 -7.76
CA PHE A 202 23.43 -4.53 -8.92
C PHE A 202 24.49 -4.04 -9.92
N GLY A 203 24.72 -2.73 -10.01
CA GLY A 203 25.77 -2.14 -10.85
C GLY A 203 27.18 -2.23 -10.26
N TRP A 204 27.32 -2.34 -8.94
CA TRP A 204 28.62 -2.36 -8.27
C TRP A 204 29.49 -3.56 -8.64
N TYR A 205 28.91 -4.76 -8.70
CA TYR A 205 29.65 -5.98 -9.05
C TYR A 205 30.30 -5.93 -10.44
N PRO A 206 29.56 -5.66 -11.54
CA PRO A 206 30.17 -5.55 -12.87
C PRO A 206 31.13 -4.35 -12.98
N ALA A 207 30.83 -3.21 -12.34
CA ALA A 207 31.73 -2.06 -12.31
C ALA A 207 33.07 -2.38 -11.61
N ARG A 208 33.02 -3.14 -10.51
CA ARG A 208 34.22 -3.62 -9.83
C ARG A 208 35.01 -4.58 -10.72
N LYS A 209 34.34 -5.51 -11.41
CA LYS A 209 34.98 -6.43 -12.35
C LYS A 209 35.68 -5.68 -13.49
N ALA A 210 35.05 -4.65 -14.05
CA ALA A 210 35.65 -3.79 -15.07
C ALA A 210 36.91 -3.06 -14.57
N SER A 211 36.88 -2.56 -13.33
CA SER A 211 38.01 -1.82 -12.74
C SER A 211 39.23 -2.68 -12.39
N ALA A 212 39.06 -4.00 -12.34
CA ALA A 212 40.08 -4.97 -11.96
C ALA A 212 40.65 -5.75 -13.16
N LEU A 213 40.29 -5.38 -14.40
CA LEU A 213 40.84 -5.97 -15.62
C LEU A 213 42.33 -5.63 -15.76
N ASP A 214 43.14 -6.62 -16.16
CA ASP A 214 44.55 -6.38 -16.51
C ASP A 214 44.62 -5.68 -17.89
N PRO A 215 45.27 -4.51 -18.02
CA PRO A 215 45.40 -3.81 -19.29
C PRO A 215 46.01 -4.68 -20.41
N ILE A 216 46.93 -5.58 -20.07
CA ILE A 216 47.61 -6.45 -21.03
C ILE A 216 46.65 -7.52 -21.55
N GLU A 217 45.87 -8.16 -20.66
CA GLU A 217 44.86 -9.14 -21.07
C GLU A 217 43.72 -8.48 -21.86
N ALA A 218 43.29 -7.29 -21.45
CA ALA A 218 42.22 -6.55 -22.11
C ALA A 218 42.57 -6.13 -23.55
N LEU A 219 43.85 -5.87 -23.86
CA LEU A 219 44.33 -5.54 -25.21
C LEU A 219 44.53 -6.78 -26.10
N ARG A 220 44.67 -7.96 -25.48
CA ARG A 220 44.88 -9.24 -26.16
C ARG A 220 43.56 -9.96 -26.47
N TYR A 221 42.44 -9.43 -25.97
CA TYR A 221 41.09 -9.90 -26.26
C TYR A 221 40.70 -9.55 -27.71
N GLU A 222 40.40 -10.57 -28.52
CA GLU A 222 39.72 -10.43 -29.83
C GLU A 222 38.20 -10.29 -29.66
#